data_AF-A0A7Y3XEG0-F1
#
_entry.id   AF-A0A7Y3XEG0-F1
#
_cell.length_a   1.000
_cell.length_b   1.000
_cell.length_c   1.000
_cell.angle_alpha   90.00
_cell.angle_beta   90.00
_cell.angle_gamma   90.00
#
_symmetry.space_group_name_H-M   'P 1'
#
loop_
_entity.id
_entity.type
_entity.pdbx_description
1 polymer ?
#
loop_
_entity_poly.entity_id
_entity_poly.type
_entity_poly.pdbx_seq_one_letter_code
_entity_poly.pdbx_strand_id
1 'polypeptide(L)'
;MKIRNTIRDITRRTQGVNLTAVIDRLNPVIRGHVNYFRLGDVKKLYRSLDCWVRMRLRCFKFSRKWRTDNKRFPTHRFFKLGLLSFEREFLKVCAKS
;
A
#
# COMPACT_ATOMS: atom_id res chain seq x y z
N MET A 1 9.20 4.13 12.74
CA MET A 1 7.82 3.66 12.49
C MET A 1 7.88 2.25 11.86
N LYS A 2 7.62 1.19 12.66
CA LYS A 2 7.87 -0.22 12.29
C LYS A 2 7.25 -0.62 10.93
N ILE A 3 6.03 -0.19 10.62
CA ILE A 3 5.35 -0.59 9.37
C ILE A 3 6.05 -0.12 8.09
N ARG A 4 6.64 1.09 8.06
CA ARG A 4 7.30 1.58 6.85
C ARG A 4 8.51 0.73 6.49
N ASN A 5 9.20 0.17 7.49
CA ASN A 5 10.31 -0.74 7.25
C ASN A 5 9.80 -2.06 6.67
N THR A 6 8.77 -2.66 7.27
CA THR A 6 8.12 -3.88 6.73
C THR A 6 7.66 -3.70 5.28
N ILE A 7 6.99 -2.59 4.97
CA ILE A 7 6.56 -2.28 3.59
C ILE A 7 7.78 -2.11 2.68
N ARG A 8 8.86 -1.47 3.15
CA ARG A 8 10.09 -1.30 2.35
C ARG A 8 10.67 -2.64 1.95
N ASP A 9 10.72 -3.58 2.87
CA ASP A 9 11.29 -4.91 2.65
C ASP A 9 10.43 -5.71 1.68
N ILE A 10 9.10 -5.70 1.87
CA ILE A 10 8.14 -6.36 0.97
C ILE A 10 8.21 -5.79 -0.45
N THR A 11 8.48 -4.50 -0.61
CA THR A 11 8.48 -3.81 -1.91
C THR A 11 9.90 -3.54 -2.44
N ARG A 12 10.89 -4.32 -2.02
CA ARG A 12 12.27 -4.25 -2.53
C ARG A 12 12.28 -4.52 -4.04
N ARG A 13 13.06 -3.78 -4.84
CA ARG A 13 13.03 -3.94 -6.32
C ARG A 13 13.52 -5.30 -6.80
N THR A 14 14.55 -5.83 -6.15
CA THR A 14 15.21 -7.09 -6.55
C THR A 14 14.69 -8.24 -5.69
N GLN A 15 13.66 -8.94 -6.18
CA GLN A 15 13.10 -10.12 -5.48
C GLN A 15 12.51 -11.19 -6.42
N GLY A 16 12.65 -11.06 -7.75
CA GLY A 16 12.25 -12.10 -8.71
C GLY A 16 10.75 -12.44 -8.78
N VAL A 17 9.91 -11.78 -7.99
CA VAL A 17 8.46 -12.02 -7.94
C VAL A 17 7.68 -11.00 -8.76
N ASN A 18 6.47 -11.36 -9.16
CA ASN A 18 5.57 -10.45 -9.88
C ASN A 18 4.91 -9.43 -8.93
N LEU A 19 4.29 -8.39 -9.51
CA LEU A 19 3.65 -7.31 -8.74
C LEU A 19 2.47 -7.81 -7.90
N THR A 20 1.70 -8.79 -8.39
CA THR A 20 0.55 -9.35 -7.68
C THR A 20 1.00 -10.04 -6.39
N ALA A 21 2.04 -10.87 -6.44
CA ALA A 21 2.61 -11.51 -5.27
C ALA A 21 3.10 -10.51 -4.21
N VAL A 22 3.64 -9.35 -4.64
CA VAL A 22 4.01 -8.27 -3.71
C VAL A 22 2.77 -7.65 -3.07
N ILE A 23 1.70 -7.45 -3.83
CA ILE A 23 0.42 -6.93 -3.32
C ILE A 23 -0.19 -7.92 -2.31
N ASP A 24 -0.17 -9.21 -2.62
CA ASP A 24 -0.71 -10.26 -1.74
C ASP A 24 0.05 -10.34 -0.41
N ARG A 25 1.38 -10.15 -0.43
CA ARG A 25 2.19 -10.02 0.80
C ARG A 25 1.90 -8.74 1.58
N LEU A 26 1.57 -7.67 0.87
CA LEU A 26 1.32 -6.36 1.49
C LEU A 26 -0.04 -6.30 2.19
N ASN A 27 -1.07 -6.89 1.59
CA ASN A 27 -2.46 -6.82 2.06
C ASN A 27 -2.66 -7.25 3.53
N PRO A 28 -2.09 -8.37 4.03
CA PRO A 28 -2.16 -8.74 5.44
C PRO A 28 -1.54 -7.70 6.37
N VAL A 29 -0.41 -7.09 5.97
CA VAL A 29 0.25 -6.04 6.75
C VAL A 29 -0.64 -4.80 6.87
N ILE A 30 -1.32 -4.42 5.78
CA ILE A 30 -2.28 -3.31 5.78
C ILE A 30 -3.42 -3.59 6.77
N ARG A 31 -4.06 -4.76 6.65
CA ARG A 31 -5.18 -5.16 7.53
C ARG A 31 -4.78 -5.20 9.00
N GLY A 32 -3.67 -5.89 9.32
CA GLY A 32 -3.20 -6.02 10.71
C GLY A 32 -2.90 -4.66 11.34
N HIS A 33 -2.29 -3.75 10.59
CA HIS A 33 -1.97 -2.42 11.09
C HIS A 33 -3.20 -1.55 11.28
N VAL A 34 -4.16 -1.58 10.35
CA VAL A 34 -5.42 -0.83 10.50
C VAL A 34 -6.20 -1.31 11.72
N ASN A 35 -6.28 -2.62 11.94
CA ASN A 35 -6.95 -3.18 13.10
C ASN A 35 -6.27 -2.77 14.43
N TYR A 36 -4.94 -2.67 14.44
CA TYR A 36 -4.19 -2.24 15.62
C TYR A 36 -4.44 -0.76 15.97
N PHE A 37 -4.46 0.13 14.97
CA PHE A 37 -4.62 1.57 15.16
C PHE A 37 -6.07 2.04 14.98
N ARG A 38 -7.06 1.20 15.33
CA ARG A 38 -8.50 1.45 15.13
C ARG A 38 -9.05 2.69 15.85
N LEU A 39 -8.33 3.24 16.82
CA LEU A 39 -8.71 4.41 17.61
C LEU A 39 -7.76 5.58 17.30
N GLY A 40 -8.27 6.62 16.61
CA GLY A 40 -7.55 7.89 16.41
C GLY A 40 -7.81 8.58 15.06
N ASP A 41 -7.52 9.89 14.98
CA ASP A 41 -7.60 10.67 13.72
C ASP A 41 -6.36 10.43 12.82
N VAL A 42 -6.21 9.19 12.36
CA VAL A 42 -5.10 8.77 11.48
C VAL A 42 -5.46 8.75 10.00
N LYS A 43 -6.64 9.26 9.62
CA LYS A 43 -7.12 9.23 8.23
C LYS A 43 -6.17 9.95 7.27
N LYS A 44 -5.71 11.16 7.64
CA LYS A 44 -4.73 11.93 6.84
C LYS A 44 -3.40 11.17 6.71
N LEU A 45 -2.96 10.52 7.79
CA LEU A 45 -1.75 9.70 7.78
C LEU A 45 -1.89 8.51 6.83
N TYR A 46 -3.04 7.82 6.84
CA TYR A 46 -3.31 6.69 5.97
C TYR A 46 -3.41 7.07 4.49
N ARG A 47 -3.99 8.22 4.16
CA ARG A 47 -3.94 8.76 2.79
C ARG A 47 -2.50 8.94 2.30
N SER A 48 -1.65 9.55 3.14
CA SER A 48 -0.23 9.74 2.83
C SER A 48 0.52 8.42 2.70
N LEU A 49 0.21 7.45 3.56
CA LEU A 49 0.79 6.11 3.52
C LEU A 49 0.38 5.35 2.26
N ASP A 50 -0.89 5.42 1.88
CA ASP A 50 -1.44 4.86 0.64
C ASP A 50 -0.75 5.44 -0.60
N CYS A 51 -0.53 6.75 -0.65
CA CYS A 51 0.23 7.40 -1.72
C CYS A 51 1.67 6.88 -1.80
N TRP A 52 2.34 6.74 -0.65
CA TRP A 52 3.70 6.25 -0.58
C TRP A 52 3.82 4.78 -0.99
N VAL A 53 2.87 3.93 -0.57
CA VAL A 53 2.79 2.52 -1.00
C VAL A 53 2.65 2.41 -2.52
N ARG A 54 1.71 3.14 -3.12
CA ARG A 54 1.53 3.10 -4.59
C ARG A 54 2.76 3.58 -5.34
N MET A 55 3.45 4.60 -4.82
CA MET A 55 4.74 5.04 -5.38
C MET A 55 5.78 3.92 -5.34
N ARG A 56 5.87 3.17 -4.24
CA ARG A 56 6.80 2.04 -4.12
C ARG A 56 6.45 0.89 -5.04
N LEU A 57 5.17 0.55 -5.18
CA LEU A 57 4.72 -0.49 -6.11
C LEU A 57 4.98 -0.10 -7.57
N ARG A 58 4.84 1.18 -7.93
CA ARG A 58 5.28 1.68 -9.24
C ARG A 58 6.79 1.53 -9.41
N CYS A 59 7.56 1.89 -8.37
CA CYS A 59 9.00 1.72 -8.40
C CYS A 59 9.45 0.26 -8.50
N PHE A 60 8.67 -0.66 -7.92
CA PHE A 60 8.88 -2.09 -8.03
C PHE A 60 8.60 -2.55 -9.46
N LYS A 61 7.44 -2.18 -10.01
CA LYS A 61 7.00 -2.59 -11.36
C LYS A 61 7.94 -2.12 -12.48
N PHE A 62 8.47 -0.90 -12.38
CA PHE A 62 9.35 -0.31 -13.39
C PHE A 62 10.83 -0.35 -13.00
N SER A 63 11.18 -0.95 -11.86
CA SER A 63 12.53 -1.01 -11.30
C SER A 63 13.23 0.36 -11.14
N ARG A 64 12.48 1.47 -11.18
CA ARG A 64 12.99 2.85 -11.12
C ARG A 64 11.93 3.78 -10.54
N LYS A 65 12.33 4.98 -10.09
CA LYS A 65 11.39 6.03 -9.71
C LYS A 65 11.29 7.06 -10.83
N TRP A 66 10.11 7.27 -11.40
CA TRP A 66 9.93 8.26 -12.46
C TRP A 66 8.61 9.03 -12.33
N ARG A 67 8.61 10.29 -12.79
CA ARG A 67 7.45 11.20 -12.68
C ARG A 67 6.24 10.72 -13.48
N THR A 68 6.46 10.16 -14.67
CA THR A 68 5.38 9.72 -15.57
C THR A 68 4.78 8.35 -15.21
N ASP A 69 5.36 7.62 -14.25
CA ASP A 69 4.87 6.29 -13.88
C ASP A 69 3.46 6.33 -13.27
N ASN A 70 3.04 7.47 -12.71
CA ASN A 70 1.67 7.68 -12.24
C ASN A 70 0.64 7.59 -13.39
N LYS A 71 0.99 8.09 -14.57
CA LYS A 71 0.15 8.02 -15.79
C LYS A 71 0.25 6.64 -16.43
N ARG A 72 1.46 6.06 -16.48
CA ARG A 72 1.69 4.71 -17.03
C ARG A 72 1.00 3.61 -16.22
N PHE A 73 0.95 3.76 -14.89
CA PHE A 73 0.29 2.83 -13.99
C PHE A 73 -0.66 3.59 -13.03
N PRO A 74 -1.88 3.89 -13.50
CA PRO A 74 -2.91 4.59 -12.74
C PRO A 74 -3.39 3.77 -11.55
N THR A 75 -3.91 4.48 -10.55
CA THR A 75 -4.35 3.92 -9.27
C THR A 75 -5.37 2.79 -9.42
N HIS A 76 -6.31 2.88 -10.37
CA HIS A 76 -7.33 1.85 -10.58
C HIS A 76 -6.74 0.47 -10.91
N ARG A 77 -5.57 0.42 -11.58
CA ARG A 77 -4.90 -0.86 -11.87
C ARG A 77 -4.45 -1.57 -10.61
N PHE A 78 -4.01 -0.84 -9.57
CA PHE A 78 -3.68 -1.45 -8.29
C PHE A 78 -4.89 -2.09 -7.63
N PHE A 79 -6.04 -1.42 -7.67
CA PHE A 79 -7.28 -1.97 -7.12
C PHE A 79 -7.78 -3.18 -7.90
N LYS A 80 -7.61 -3.19 -9.24
CA LYS A 80 -7.89 -4.37 -10.08
C LYS A 80 -7.01 -5.57 -9.71
N LEU A 81 -5.78 -5.32 -9.25
CA LEU A 81 -4.86 -6.34 -8.74
C LEU A 81 -5.11 -6.70 -7.26
N GLY A 82 -6.14 -6.15 -6.63
CA GLY A 82 -6.50 -6.47 -5.24
C GLY A 82 -5.74 -5.70 -4.16
N LEU A 83 -5.04 -4.61 -4.49
CA LEU A 83 -4.39 -3.78 -3.48
C LEU A 83 -5.40 -3.16 -2.52
N LEU A 84 -5.24 -3.40 -1.23
CA LEU A 84 -6.03 -2.74 -0.19
C LEU A 84 -5.53 -1.31 0.05
N SER A 85 -6.45 -0.43 0.47
CA SER A 85 -6.13 0.94 0.87
C SER A 85 -6.24 1.06 2.38
N PHE A 86 -5.22 1.63 3.01
CA PHE A 86 -5.24 1.89 4.44
C PHE A 86 -6.44 2.73 4.84
N GLU A 87 -6.73 3.80 4.09
CA GLU A 87 -7.89 4.66 4.37
C GLU A 87 -9.19 3.87 4.28
N ARG A 88 -9.39 3.10 3.20
CA ARG A 88 -10.64 2.35 3.00
C ARG A 88 -10.84 1.28 4.07
N GLU A 89 -9.79 0.55 4.41
CA GLU A 89 -9.86 -0.46 5.46
C GLU A 89 -10.11 0.18 6.83
N PHE A 90 -9.51 1.33 7.12
CA PHE A 90 -9.75 2.05 8.38
C PHE A 90 -11.19 2.54 8.51
N LEU A 91 -11.75 3.14 7.45
CA LEU A 91 -13.15 3.57 7.44
C LEU A 91 -14.12 2.40 7.64
N LYS A 92 -13.80 1.20 7.13
CA LYS A 92 -14.61 -0.01 7.37
C LYS A 92 -14.59 -0.45 8.84
N VAL A 93 -13.47 -0.27 9.54
CA VAL A 93 -13.37 -0.61 10.97
C VAL A 93 -14.14 0.40 11.81
N CYS A 94 -13.99 1.71 11.54
CA CYS A 94 -14.73 2.75 12.26
C CYS A 94 -16.25 2.68 12.05
N ALA A 95 -16.72 2.30 10.86
CA ALA A 95 -18.15 2.17 10.56
C ALA A 95 -18.80 0.93 11.20
N LYS A 96 -18.02 0.02 11.78
CA LYS A 96 -18.49 -1.20 12.48
C LYS A 96 -18.50 -1.05 14.01
N SER A 97 -18.14 0.13 14.52
CA SER A 97 -18.14 0.46 15.96
C SER A 97 -19.37 1.27 16.35
#